data_AF-A0A6V7M1D1-F1
#
_entry.id   AF-A0A6V7M1D1-F1
#
_cell.length_a   1.000
_cell.length_b   1.000
_cell.length_c   1.000
_cell.angle_alpha   90.00
_cell.angle_beta   90.00
_cell.angle_gamma   90.00
#
_symmetry.space_group_name_H-M   'P 1'
#
loop_
_entity.id
_entity.type
_entity.pdbx_description
1 polymer ?
#
loop_
_entity_poly.entity_id
_entity_poly.type
_entity_poly.pdbx_seq_one_letter_code
_entity_poly.pdbx_strand_id
1 'polypeptide(L)'
;RMNRCYITMHLFTITTLTIASILRDVPKGQLYYKAWIPFNYTAPARFWSAYIHQVIAHYFDLCMHAGYDTLAPGMMIHACAQFAILGHRFRNLPSSVQKHSGQIQEKIDSKELVAMEKEKLKKCIEHHLQIF
;
A
#
# COMPACT_ATOMS: atom_id res chain seq x y z
N ARG A 1 -3.38 17.88 -7.64
CA ARG A 1 -3.03 18.41 -8.98
C ARG A 1 -1.80 17.70 -9.56
N MET A 2 -0.72 17.56 -8.79
CA MET A 2 0.52 16.87 -9.22
C MET A 2 0.30 15.40 -9.64
N ASN A 3 -0.53 14.66 -8.90
CA ASN A 3 -0.84 13.27 -9.22
C ASN A 3 -1.53 13.08 -10.58
N ARG A 4 -2.39 14.00 -10.98
CA ARG A 4 -3.06 13.91 -12.29
C ARG A 4 -2.09 14.11 -13.44
N CYS A 5 -1.16 15.08 -13.31
CA CYS A 5 -0.13 15.32 -14.33
C CYS A 5 0.82 14.13 -14.47
N TYR A 6 1.23 13.54 -13.35
CA TYR A 6 2.05 12.33 -13.32
C TYR A 6 1.35 11.16 -14.03
N ILE A 7 0.09 10.88 -13.68
CA ILE A 7 -0.71 9.84 -14.32
C ILE A 7 -0.86 10.12 -15.82
N THR A 8 -1.10 11.37 -16.24
CA THR A 8 -1.22 11.69 -17.67
C THR A 8 0.09 11.51 -18.44
N MET A 9 1.24 11.83 -17.84
CA MET A 9 2.55 11.62 -18.48
C MET A 9 2.86 10.13 -18.63
N HIS A 10 2.58 9.35 -17.58
CA HIS A 10 2.75 7.90 -17.59
C HIS A 10 1.86 7.22 -18.63
N LEU A 11 0.58 7.63 -18.73
CA LEU A 11 -0.34 7.17 -19.76
C LEU A 11 0.17 7.53 -21.17
N PHE A 12 0.69 8.73 -21.37
CA PHE A 12 1.24 9.15 -22.65
C PHE A 12 2.47 8.30 -23.06
N THR A 13 3.40 8.05 -22.14
CA THR A 13 4.56 7.18 -22.42
C THR A 13 4.13 5.76 -22.78
N ILE A 14 3.16 5.19 -22.07
CA ILE A 14 2.72 3.81 -22.33
C ILE A 14 1.92 3.69 -23.62
N THR A 15 1.08 4.67 -23.92
CA THR A 15 0.35 4.71 -25.20
C THR A 15 1.31 4.84 -26.37
N THR A 16 2.32 5.72 -26.29
CA THR A 16 3.34 5.86 -27.34
C THR A 16 4.20 4.60 -27.48
N LEU A 17 4.60 3.95 -26.39
CA LEU A 17 5.28 2.65 -26.43
C LEU A 17 4.42 1.55 -27.05
N THR A 18 3.13 1.55 -26.73
CA THR A 18 2.18 0.59 -27.28
C THR A 18 1.99 0.78 -28.78
N ILE A 19 1.83 2.02 -29.23
CA ILE A 19 1.75 2.35 -30.66
C ILE A 19 3.05 1.96 -31.36
N ALA A 20 4.21 2.25 -30.76
CA ALA A 20 5.51 1.88 -31.32
C ALA A 20 5.70 0.35 -31.44
N SER A 21 5.24 -0.42 -30.44
CA SER A 21 5.25 -1.89 -30.49
C SER A 21 4.28 -2.42 -31.55
N ILE A 22 3.07 -1.85 -31.67
CA ILE A 22 2.12 -2.20 -32.74
C ILE A 22 2.76 -2.03 -34.12
N LEU A 23 3.42 -0.89 -34.36
CA LEU A 23 4.03 -0.60 -35.66
C LEU A 23 5.24 -1.49 -35.98
N ARG A 24 5.98 -1.95 -34.96
CA ARG A 24 7.23 -2.70 -35.15
C ARG A 24 7.04 -4.21 -35.12
N ASP A 25 6.20 -4.69 -34.21
CA ASP A 25 6.17 -6.09 -33.79
C ASP A 25 5.00 -6.84 -34.45
N VAL A 26 3.86 -6.18 -34.69
CA VAL A 26 2.72 -6.79 -35.40
C VAL A 26 3.07 -7.21 -36.84
N PRO A 27 3.78 -6.40 -37.65
CA PRO A 27 4.20 -6.83 -39.00
C PRO A 27 5.14 -8.04 -39.00
N LYS A 28 5.81 -8.31 -37.87
CA LYS A 28 6.73 -9.43 -37.69
C LYS A 28 6.09 -10.63 -36.98
N GLY A 29 4.80 -10.55 -36.64
CA GLY A 29 4.12 -11.57 -35.83
C GLY A 29 4.69 -11.71 -34.42
N GLN A 30 5.32 -10.66 -33.89
CA GLN A 30 5.91 -10.62 -32.55
C GLN A 30 4.92 -10.03 -31.54
N LEU A 31 4.95 -10.56 -30.33
CA LEU A 31 4.09 -10.12 -29.22
C LEU A 31 4.58 -8.81 -28.59
N TYR A 32 3.68 -8.11 -27.91
CA TYR A 32 3.92 -6.82 -27.24
C TYR A 32 5.14 -6.86 -26.30
N TYR A 33 5.23 -7.91 -25.50
CA TYR A 33 6.45 -8.28 -24.78
C TYR A 33 6.98 -9.60 -25.32
N LYS A 34 8.31 -9.64 -25.51
CA LYS A 34 9.04 -10.85 -25.87
C LYS A 34 9.11 -11.80 -24.66
N ALA A 35 8.00 -12.48 -24.41
CA ALA A 35 7.84 -13.47 -23.35
C ALA A 35 7.85 -14.88 -23.94
N TRP A 36 8.36 -15.85 -23.18
CA TRP A 36 8.21 -17.26 -23.54
C TRP A 36 6.79 -17.71 -23.21
N ILE A 37 6.07 -18.18 -24.23
CA ILE A 37 4.68 -18.63 -24.09
C ILE A 37 4.65 -20.13 -24.39
N PRO A 38 4.01 -20.96 -23.54
CA PRO A 38 4.00 -22.42 -23.69
C PRO A 38 3.15 -22.91 -24.87
N PHE A 39 2.42 -22.02 -25.56
CA PHE A 39 1.55 -22.34 -26.69
C PHE A 39 1.99 -21.62 -27.98
N ASN A 40 1.81 -22.32 -29.11
CA ASN A 40 2.12 -21.78 -30.43
C ASN A 40 1.12 -20.69 -30.84
N TYR A 41 1.58 -19.45 -30.92
CA TYR A 41 0.80 -18.27 -31.34
C TYR A 41 0.73 -18.11 -32.88
N THR A 42 0.97 -19.18 -33.64
CA THR A 42 0.92 -19.19 -35.12
C THR A 42 -0.46 -18.88 -35.69
N ALA A 43 -1.54 -19.17 -34.94
CA ALA A 43 -2.90 -18.87 -35.36
C ALA A 43 -3.29 -17.43 -34.97
N PRO A 44 -3.92 -16.64 -35.86
CA PRO A 44 -4.28 -15.25 -35.60
C PRO A 44 -5.10 -15.06 -34.31
N ALA A 45 -6.06 -15.94 -34.02
CA ALA A 45 -6.89 -15.86 -32.82
C ALA A 45 -6.06 -15.97 -31.52
N ARG A 46 -5.07 -16.88 -31.49
CA ARG A 46 -4.20 -17.08 -30.32
C ARG A 46 -3.23 -15.91 -30.16
N PHE A 47 -2.67 -15.42 -31.26
CA PHE A 47 -1.84 -14.23 -31.27
C PHE A 47 -2.56 -13.03 -30.66
N TRP A 48 -3.76 -12.70 -31.15
CA TRP A 48 -4.55 -11.58 -30.62
C TRP A 48 -4.95 -11.77 -29.17
N SER A 49 -5.30 -12.99 -28.75
CA SER A 49 -5.62 -13.25 -27.34
C SER A 49 -4.45 -12.96 -26.40
N ALA A 50 -3.24 -13.42 -26.76
CA ALA A 50 -2.03 -13.20 -25.96
C ALA A 50 -1.61 -11.72 -26.00
N TYR A 51 -1.75 -11.08 -27.16
CA TYR A 51 -1.47 -9.66 -27.34
C TYR A 51 -2.39 -8.79 -26.46
N ILE A 52 -3.70 -9.02 -26.51
CA ILE A 52 -4.69 -8.32 -25.68
C ILE A 52 -4.41 -8.55 -24.20
N HIS A 53 -4.09 -9.80 -23.81
CA HIS A 53 -3.74 -10.11 -22.44
C HIS A 53 -2.52 -9.31 -21.95
N GLN A 54 -1.46 -9.21 -22.75
CA GLN A 54 -0.26 -8.42 -22.42
C GLN A 54 -0.58 -6.93 -22.30
N VAL A 55 -1.41 -6.38 -23.19
CA VAL A 55 -1.83 -4.96 -23.12
C VAL A 55 -2.66 -4.68 -21.86
N ILE A 56 -3.58 -5.58 -21.51
CA ILE A 56 -4.38 -5.45 -20.27
C ILE A 56 -3.47 -5.53 -19.05
N ALA A 57 -2.57 -6.52 -18.99
CA ALA A 57 -1.63 -6.67 -17.88
C ALA A 57 -0.76 -5.42 -17.69
N HIS A 58 -0.26 -4.86 -18.79
CA HIS A 58 0.54 -3.64 -18.75
C HIS A 58 -0.26 -2.43 -18.24
N TYR A 59 -1.55 -2.33 -18.58
CA TYR A 59 -2.42 -1.29 -18.04
C TYR A 59 -2.68 -1.46 -16.53
N PHE A 60 -2.88 -2.69 -16.07
CA PHE A 60 -3.04 -2.97 -14.64
C PHE A 60 -1.78 -2.63 -13.84
N ASP A 61 -0.60 -3.02 -14.35
CA ASP A 61 0.69 -2.69 -13.74
C ASP A 61 0.83 -1.17 -13.54
N LEU A 62 0.47 -0.39 -14.56
CA LEU A 62 0.46 1.07 -14.47
C LEU A 62 -0.47 1.60 -13.37
N CYS A 63 -1.71 1.09 -13.31
CA CYS A 63 -2.67 1.49 -12.29
C CYS A 63 -2.17 1.15 -10.88
N MET A 64 -1.57 -0.03 -10.71
CA MET A 64 -1.00 -0.44 -9.42
C MET A 64 0.19 0.41 -9.04
N HIS A 65 1.10 0.70 -9.98
CA HIS A 65 2.27 1.55 -9.74
C HIS A 65 1.86 2.97 -9.33
N ALA A 66 0.97 3.61 -10.09
CA ALA A 66 0.45 4.94 -9.76
C ALA A 66 -0.31 4.96 -8.42
N GLY A 67 -1.07 3.91 -8.15
CA GLY A 67 -1.75 3.71 -6.87
C GLY A 67 -0.75 3.60 -5.72
N TYR A 68 0.29 2.80 -5.88
CA TYR A 68 1.33 2.58 -4.88
C TYR A 68 2.11 3.87 -4.57
N ASP A 69 2.55 4.59 -5.59
CA ASP A 69 3.27 5.87 -5.46
C ASP A 69 2.47 6.92 -4.68
N THR A 70 1.13 6.80 -4.68
CA THR A 70 0.24 7.70 -3.95
C THR A 70 -0.15 7.17 -2.58
N LEU A 71 -0.50 5.89 -2.51
CA LEU A 71 -1.05 5.25 -1.33
C LEU A 71 0.01 5.06 -0.26
N ALA A 72 1.23 4.66 -0.65
CA ALA A 72 2.33 4.48 0.29
C ALA A 72 2.63 5.75 1.10
N PRO A 73 2.92 6.92 0.49
CA PRO A 73 3.14 8.15 1.27
C PRO A 73 1.87 8.62 2.00
N GLY A 74 0.68 8.42 1.42
CA GLY A 74 -0.59 8.74 2.09
C GLY A 74 -0.76 7.95 3.40
N MET A 75 -0.56 6.64 3.35
CA MET A 75 -0.61 5.75 4.51
C MET A 75 0.46 6.11 5.54
N MET A 76 1.68 6.44 5.10
CA MET A 76 2.74 6.90 6.00
C MET A 76 2.32 8.17 6.75
N ILE A 77 1.75 9.17 6.08
CA ILE A 77 1.28 10.40 6.74
C ILE A 77 0.20 10.08 7.78
N HIS A 78 -0.78 9.23 7.43
CA HIS A 78 -1.80 8.80 8.35
C HIS A 78 -1.22 8.06 9.56
N ALA A 79 -0.29 7.13 9.34
CA ALA A 79 0.39 6.41 10.41
C ALA A 79 1.16 7.38 11.33
N CYS A 80 1.94 8.30 10.78
CA CYS A 80 2.68 9.31 11.55
C CYS A 80 1.76 10.18 12.40
N ALA A 81 0.61 10.61 11.85
CA ALA A 81 -0.38 11.39 12.58
C ALA A 81 -0.99 10.59 13.75
N GLN A 82 -1.33 9.32 13.51
CA GLN A 82 -1.84 8.42 14.56
C GLN A 82 -0.80 8.20 15.66
N PHE A 83 0.47 8.02 15.32
CA PHE A 83 1.56 7.91 16.30
C PHE A 83 1.73 9.20 17.11
N ALA A 84 1.62 10.37 16.49
CA ALA A 84 1.70 11.64 17.20
C ALA A 84 0.54 11.82 18.21
N ILE A 85 -0.68 11.46 17.81
CA ILE A 85 -1.86 11.49 18.70
C ILE A 85 -1.68 10.51 19.86
N LEU A 86 -1.20 9.30 19.56
CA LEU A 86 -0.93 8.28 20.57
C LEU A 86 0.13 8.77 21.55
N GLY A 87 1.24 9.34 21.07
CA GLY A 87 2.28 9.94 21.91
C GLY A 87 1.76 11.07 22.79
N HIS A 88 0.89 11.94 22.26
CA HIS A 88 0.23 12.98 23.04
C HIS A 88 -0.69 12.39 24.13
N ARG A 89 -1.45 11.34 23.81
CA ARG A 89 -2.29 10.64 24.79
C ARG A 89 -1.47 9.97 25.88
N PHE A 90 -0.35 9.34 25.55
CA PHE A 90 0.59 8.80 26.54
C PHE A 90 1.17 9.90 27.45
N ARG A 91 1.53 11.05 26.90
CA ARG A 91 2.06 12.17 27.70
C ARG A 91 1.01 12.84 28.60
N ASN A 92 -0.27 12.82 28.19
CA ASN A 92 -1.38 13.40 28.95
C ASN A 92 -2.14 12.38 29.82
N LEU A 93 -1.86 11.09 29.69
CA LEU A 93 -2.41 10.05 30.56
C LEU A 93 -2.08 10.30 32.04
N PRO A 94 -0.83 10.66 32.44
CA PRO A 94 -0.51 10.99 33.82
C PRO A 94 -1.32 12.16 34.38
N SER A 95 -1.50 13.23 33.60
CA SER A 95 -2.23 14.43 34.03
C SER A 95 -3.75 14.25 34.03
N SER A 96 -4.29 13.41 33.14
CA SER A 96 -5.71 13.07 33.10
C SER A 96 -6.11 12.11 34.23
N VAL A 97 -5.22 11.16 34.55
CA VAL A 97 -5.35 10.30 35.74
C VAL A 97 -5.25 11.14 37.00
N GLN A 98 -4.31 12.08 37.10
CA GLN A 98 -4.19 13.00 38.24
C GLN A 98 -5.42 13.89 38.43
N LYS A 99 -6.08 14.33 37.34
CA LYS A 99 -7.30 15.16 37.40
C LYS A 99 -8.53 14.39 37.89
N HIS A 100 -8.60 13.07 37.65
CA HIS A 100 -9.56 12.19 38.32
C HIS A 100 -9.10 11.79 39.75
N SER A 101 -7.78 11.78 40.00
CA SER A 101 -7.18 11.48 41.31
C SER A 101 -7.22 12.63 42.31
N GLY A 102 -7.75 13.80 41.96
CA GLY A 102 -8.16 14.79 42.97
C GLY A 102 -9.22 14.25 43.95
N GLN A 103 -9.83 13.10 43.64
CA GLN A 103 -10.66 12.33 44.57
C GLN A 103 -10.00 11.03 45.10
N ILE A 104 -8.86 10.59 44.54
CA ILE A 104 -8.14 9.37 44.99
C ILE A 104 -6.70 9.80 45.29
N GLN A 105 -6.54 10.37 46.47
CA GLN A 105 -5.24 10.73 47.02
C GLN A 105 -4.50 9.45 47.44
N GLU A 106 -3.83 8.77 46.50
CA GLU A 106 -2.59 8.05 46.81
C GLU A 106 -1.76 7.80 45.55
N LYS A 107 -0.45 7.90 45.73
CA LYS A 107 0.60 8.08 44.74
C LYS A 107 0.74 6.83 43.85
N ILE A 108 0.22 6.84 42.63
CA ILE A 108 0.49 5.75 41.66
C ILE A 108 1.98 5.79 41.29
N ASP A 109 2.73 4.86 41.86
CA ASP A 109 4.16 4.68 41.64
C ASP A 109 4.45 4.34 40.18
N SER A 110 5.56 4.84 39.64
CA SER A 110 5.96 4.61 38.24
C SER A 110 6.06 3.11 37.91
N LYS A 111 6.22 2.24 38.91
CA LYS A 111 6.19 0.78 38.75
C LYS A 111 4.80 0.22 38.50
N GLU A 112 3.74 0.80 39.07
CA GLU A 112 2.37 0.35 38.83
C GLU A 112 1.92 0.64 37.39
N LEU A 113 2.32 1.79 36.85
CA LEU A 113 2.01 2.14 35.46
C LEU A 113 2.68 1.17 34.48
N VAL A 114 3.95 0.84 34.72
CA VAL A 114 4.70 -0.13 33.92
C VAL A 114 4.12 -1.54 34.05
N ALA A 115 3.64 -1.94 35.24
CA ALA A 115 2.97 -3.21 35.45
C ALA A 115 1.64 -3.29 34.69
N MET A 116 0.85 -2.21 34.71
CA MET A 116 -0.40 -2.08 33.98
C MET A 116 -0.22 -2.08 32.45
N GLU A 117 0.81 -1.40 31.94
CA GLU A 117 1.16 -1.41 30.52
C GLU A 117 1.60 -2.81 30.08
N LYS A 118 2.41 -3.49 30.90
CA LYS A 118 2.86 -4.86 30.64
C LYS A 118 1.68 -5.85 30.61
N GLU A 119 0.69 -5.66 31.48
CA GLU A 119 -0.53 -6.48 31.51
C GLU A 119 -1.42 -6.23 30.28
N LYS A 120 -1.59 -4.97 29.87
CA LYS A 120 -2.32 -4.65 28.64
C LYS A 120 -1.61 -5.17 27.39
N LEU A 121 -0.29 -5.06 27.34
CA LEU A 121 0.52 -5.59 26.24
C LEU A 121 0.42 -7.12 26.18
N LYS A 122 0.49 -7.80 27.33
CA LYS A 122 0.32 -9.24 27.43
C LYS A 122 -1.04 -9.70 26.87
N LYS A 123 -2.14 -9.07 27.29
CA LYS A 123 -3.48 -9.38 26.77
C LYS A 123 -3.60 -9.16 25.26
N CYS A 124 -2.96 -8.10 24.74
CA CYS A 124 -2.93 -7.84 23.30
C CYS A 124 -2.20 -8.95 22.53
N ILE A 125 -1.07 -9.41 23.07
CA ILE A 125 -0.27 -10.51 22.48
C ILE A 125 -1.04 -11.83 22.54
N GLU A 126 -1.65 -12.17 23.69
CA GLU A 126 -2.45 -13.39 23.83
C GLU A 126 -3.66 -13.40 22.88
N HIS A 127 -4.34 -12.27 22.74
CA HIS A 127 -5.46 -12.16 21.82
C HIS A 127 -5.01 -12.31 20.36
N HIS A 128 -3.88 -11.69 19.99
CA HIS A 128 -3.33 -11.83 18.65
C HIS A 128 -2.88 -13.26 18.35
N LEU A 129 -2.33 -13.98 19.32
CA LEU A 129 -1.95 -15.40 19.19
C LEU A 129 -3.13 -16.37 19.16
N GLN A 130 -4.34 -15.94 19.53
CA GLN A 130 -5.56 -16.76 19.42
C GLN A 130 -6.29 -16.56 18.08
N ILE A 131 -5.99 -15.46 17.38
CA ILE A 131 -6.59 -15.14 16.08
C ILE A 131 -5.80 -15.78 14.92
N PHE A 132 -4.53 -16.12 15.14
CA PHE A 132 -3.65 -16.83 14.20
C PHE A 132 -3.37 -18.24 14.69
#